data_AF-A0A2V7QDG0-F1
#
_entry.id   AF-A0A2V7QDG0-F1
#
_cell.length_a   1.000
_cell.length_b   1.000
_cell.length_c   1.000
_cell.angle_alpha   90.00
_cell.angle_beta   90.00
_cell.angle_gamma   90.00
#
_symmetry.space_group_name_H-M   'P 1'
#
loop_
_entity.id
_entity.type
_entity.pdbx_description
1 polymer ?
#
loop_
_entity_poly.entity_id
_entity_poly.type
_entity_poly.pdbx_seq_one_letter_code
_entity_poly.pdbx_strand_id
1 'polypeptide(L)'
;MPTLDNLAARFAQCVSLFRDPSAKTEQKKEFRALLGLLQDAAVTLRLAPGGSGIELNGVPCEAAGLATLVERLDLHGIGEIALPANPPPTQLFELLQALADQPGTHDVANRLAAAGADRIRIAPAGPSPSP
;
A
#
# COMPACT_ATOMS: atom_id res chain seq x y z
N MET A 1 -5.03 -14.89 14.84
CA MET A 1 -4.83 -13.48 14.41
C MET A 1 -3.90 -13.48 13.21
N PRO A 2 -4.22 -12.76 12.12
CA PRO A 2 -3.23 -12.52 11.09
C PRO A 2 -2.07 -11.72 11.69
N THR A 3 -0.84 -12.13 11.41
CA THR A 3 0.36 -11.36 11.78
C THR A 3 0.46 -10.14 10.88
N LEU A 4 1.16 -9.10 11.35
CA LEU A 4 1.45 -7.91 10.54
C LEU A 4 2.24 -8.30 9.28
N ASP A 5 3.17 -9.25 9.35
CA ASP A 5 3.91 -9.75 8.18
C ASP A 5 3.00 -10.36 7.11
N ASN A 6 1.95 -11.10 7.50
CA ASN A 6 0.98 -11.62 6.54
C ASN A 6 0.24 -10.48 5.84
N LEU A 7 -0.14 -9.43 6.57
CA LEU A 7 -0.77 -8.25 5.95
C LEU A 7 0.19 -7.55 5.00
N ALA A 8 1.44 -7.34 5.42
CA ALA A 8 2.49 -6.70 4.64
C ALA A 8 2.77 -7.48 3.33
N ALA A 9 2.92 -8.81 3.42
CA ALA A 9 3.13 -9.69 2.28
C ALA A 9 1.96 -9.61 1.28
N ARG A 10 0.71 -9.63 1.77
CA ARG A 10 -0.47 -9.54 0.90
C ARG A 10 -0.59 -8.18 0.24
N PHE A 11 -0.29 -7.11 0.96
CA PHE A 11 -0.28 -5.77 0.39
C PHE A 11 0.75 -5.67 -0.75
N ALA A 12 1.99 -6.13 -0.51
CA ALA A 12 3.03 -6.17 -1.52
C ALA A 12 2.62 -7.04 -2.73
N GLN A 13 2.02 -8.20 -2.47
CA GLN A 13 1.55 -9.10 -3.52
C GLN A 13 0.42 -8.47 -4.35
N CYS A 14 -0.53 -7.77 -3.74
CA CYS A 14 -1.55 -7.01 -4.45
C CYS A 14 -0.90 -5.98 -5.39
N VAL A 15 0.00 -5.14 -4.90
CA VAL A 15 0.68 -4.13 -5.74
C VAL A 15 1.43 -4.81 -6.90
N SER A 16 2.10 -5.94 -6.64
CA SER A 16 2.78 -6.69 -7.70
C SER A 16 1.82 -7.26 -8.75
N LEU A 17 0.71 -7.88 -8.33
CA LEU A 17 -0.28 -8.47 -9.23
C LEU A 17 -1.01 -7.43 -10.07
N PHE A 18 -1.25 -6.24 -9.51
CA PHE A 18 -1.94 -5.16 -10.21
C PHE A 18 -1.10 -4.57 -11.36
N ARG A 19 0.22 -4.82 -11.37
CA ARG A 19 1.09 -4.49 -12.51
C ARG A 19 0.90 -5.40 -13.70
N ASP A 20 0.35 -6.60 -13.51
CA ASP A 20 0.06 -7.55 -14.57
C ASP A 20 -1.43 -7.50 -14.94
N PRO A 21 -1.83 -6.80 -16.00
CA PRO A 21 -3.24 -6.68 -16.38
C PRO A 21 -3.89 -8.02 -16.82
N SER A 22 -3.10 -9.06 -17.06
CA SER A 22 -3.58 -10.40 -17.42
C SER A 22 -4.00 -11.24 -16.21
N ALA A 23 -3.46 -10.96 -15.02
CA ALA A 23 -3.66 -11.74 -13.79
C ALA A 23 -4.96 -11.40 -13.03
N LYS A 24 -6.08 -11.15 -13.74
CA LYS A 24 -7.34 -10.63 -13.14
C LYS A 24 -7.92 -11.55 -12.05
N THR A 25 -7.78 -12.86 -12.22
CA THR A 25 -8.31 -13.85 -11.25
C THR A 25 -7.52 -13.79 -9.94
N GLU A 26 -6.20 -13.71 -10.05
CA GLU A 26 -5.25 -13.65 -8.96
C GLU A 26 -5.36 -12.30 -8.23
N GLN A 27 -5.45 -11.19 -8.97
CA GLN A 27 -5.71 -9.86 -8.42
C GLN A 27 -6.95 -9.85 -7.54
N LYS A 28 -8.08 -10.38 -8.04
CA LYS A 28 -9.35 -10.42 -7.30
C LYS A 28 -9.26 -11.30 -6.06
N LYS A 29 -8.58 -12.44 -6.15
CA LYS A 29 -8.37 -13.35 -5.02
C LYS A 29 -7.55 -12.68 -3.93
N GLU A 30 -6.42 -12.09 -4.29
CA GLU A 30 -5.50 -11.47 -3.34
C GLU A 30 -6.12 -10.22 -2.71
N PHE A 31 -6.79 -9.39 -3.52
CA PHE A 31 -7.51 -8.21 -3.06
C PHE A 31 -8.58 -8.54 -2.00
N ARG A 32 -9.37 -9.60 -2.22
CA ARG A 32 -10.36 -10.07 -1.23
C ARG A 32 -9.71 -10.58 0.04
N ALA A 33 -8.57 -11.25 -0.06
CA ALA A 33 -7.84 -11.71 1.11
C ALA A 33 -7.31 -10.52 1.94
N LEU A 34 -6.76 -9.50 1.28
CA LEU A 34 -6.33 -8.26 1.94
C LEU A 34 -7.49 -7.54 2.63
N LEU A 35 -8.65 -7.41 1.97
CA LEU A 35 -9.85 -6.83 2.58
C LEU A 35 -10.29 -7.58 3.85
N GLY A 36 -10.24 -8.92 3.83
CA GLY A 36 -10.56 -9.73 5.00
C GLY A 36 -9.61 -9.48 6.17
N LEU A 37 -8.34 -9.14 5.92
CA LEU A 37 -7.38 -8.78 6.98
C LEU A 37 -7.64 -7.38 7.55
N LEU A 38 -8.12 -6.46 6.73
CA LEU A 38 -8.40 -5.07 7.11
C LEU A 38 -9.81 -4.88 7.70
N GLN A 39 -10.61 -5.94 7.79
CA GLN A 39 -12.01 -5.86 8.23
C GLN A 39 -12.16 -5.23 9.61
N ASP A 40 -11.33 -5.65 10.57
CA ASP A 40 -11.44 -5.25 11.98
C ASP A 40 -10.27 -4.41 12.48
N ALA A 41 -9.27 -4.13 11.63
CA ALA A 41 -8.02 -3.47 12.03
C ALA A 41 -7.66 -2.32 11.09
N ALA A 42 -7.47 -1.14 11.67
CA ALA A 42 -6.81 -0.04 11.00
C ALA A 42 -5.30 -0.30 10.94
N VAL A 43 -4.69 0.07 9.82
CA VAL A 43 -3.28 -0.19 9.56
C VAL A 43 -2.63 1.05 8.99
N THR A 44 -1.50 1.42 9.56
CA THR A 44 -0.60 2.43 9.04
C THR A 44 0.60 1.71 8.44
N LEU A 45 0.78 1.83 7.14
CA LEU A 45 1.95 1.36 6.43
C LEU A 45 2.91 2.52 6.28
N ARG A 46 4.16 2.35 6.72
CA ARG A 46 5.18 3.40 6.67
C ARG A 46 6.48 2.86 6.08
N LEU A 47 7.17 3.67 5.29
CA LEU A 47 8.57 3.44 4.93
C LEU A 47 9.44 3.58 6.18
N ALA A 48 10.19 2.53 6.51
CA ALA A 48 11.12 2.59 7.62
C ALA A 48 12.17 3.71 7.39
N PRO A 49 12.68 4.36 8.45
CA PRO A 49 13.70 5.40 8.32
C PRO A 49 14.88 4.94 7.46
N GLY A 50 15.26 5.77 6.49
CA GLY A 50 16.33 5.47 5.53
C GLY A 50 15.95 4.47 4.43
N GLY A 51 14.66 4.14 4.26
CA GLY A 51 14.17 3.29 3.17
C GLY A 51 14.53 1.81 3.33
N SER A 52 14.86 1.37 4.55
CA SER A 52 15.35 0.02 4.83
C SER A 52 14.28 -1.07 4.79
N GLY A 53 13.00 -0.71 4.70
CA GLY A 53 11.89 -1.65 4.74
C GLY A 53 10.54 -1.00 4.97
N ILE A 54 9.60 -1.81 5.45
CA ILE A 54 8.22 -1.42 5.76
C ILE A 54 7.95 -1.64 7.24
N GLU A 55 7.30 -0.66 7.86
CA GLU A 55 6.69 -0.79 9.18
C GLU A 55 5.17 -0.80 9.04
N LEU A 56 4.51 -1.72 9.74
CA LEU A 56 3.06 -1.70 9.92
C LEU A 56 2.73 -1.35 11.36
N ASN A 57 1.97 -0.29 11.57
CA ASN A 57 1.61 0.23 12.90
C ASN A 57 2.86 0.45 13.80
N GLY A 58 3.99 0.84 13.21
CA GLY A 58 5.26 1.04 13.90
C GLY A 58 6.05 -0.24 14.20
N VAL A 59 5.61 -1.40 13.71
CA VAL A 59 6.32 -2.68 13.83
C VAL A 59 7.01 -2.98 12.50
N PRO A 60 8.34 -3.18 12.47
CA PRO A 60 9.04 -3.61 11.28
C PRO A 60 8.50 -4.95 10.78
N CYS A 61 8.28 -5.06 9.47
CA CYS A 61 7.80 -6.27 8.85
C CYS A 61 8.90 -6.96 8.03
N GLU A 62 8.95 -8.28 8.12
CA GLU A 62 9.84 -9.13 7.33
C GLU A 62 8.99 -10.09 6.50
N ALA A 63 8.64 -9.65 5.30
CA ALA A 63 7.75 -10.38 4.40
C ALA A 63 8.30 -10.42 2.97
N ALA A 64 7.87 -11.42 2.21
CA ALA A 64 8.23 -11.52 0.80
C ALA A 64 7.63 -10.35 0.00
N GLY A 65 8.37 -9.84 -0.98
CA GLY A 65 7.90 -8.79 -1.88
C GLY A 65 7.93 -7.37 -1.30
N LEU A 66 8.34 -7.17 -0.04
CA LEU A 66 8.43 -5.84 0.56
C LEU A 66 9.41 -4.91 -0.16
N ALA A 67 10.50 -5.44 -0.72
CA ALA A 67 11.45 -4.65 -1.49
C ALA A 67 10.77 -3.96 -2.69
N THR A 68 9.93 -4.70 -3.43
CA THR A 68 9.12 -4.13 -4.52
C THR A 68 8.17 -3.07 -3.98
N LEU A 69 7.53 -3.31 -2.84
CA LEU A 69 6.61 -2.34 -2.25
C LEU A 69 7.34 -1.04 -1.84
N VAL A 70 8.52 -1.14 -1.23
CA VAL A 70 9.38 0.01 -0.88
C VAL A 70 9.71 0.82 -2.13
N GLU A 71 10.18 0.16 -3.19
CA GLU A 71 10.49 0.81 -4.47
C GLU A 71 9.26 1.57 -5.02
N ARG A 72 8.07 0.96 -4.96
CA ARG A 72 6.85 1.62 -5.44
C ARG A 72 6.48 2.85 -4.62
N LEU A 73 6.62 2.79 -3.30
CA LEU A 73 6.34 3.94 -2.44
C LEU A 73 7.34 5.08 -2.70
N ASP A 74 8.62 4.75 -2.85
CA ASP A 74 9.67 5.72 -3.16
C ASP A 74 9.45 6.39 -4.53
N LEU A 75 9.13 5.60 -5.57
CA LEU A 75 8.79 6.12 -6.91
C LEU A 75 7.60 7.07 -6.92
N HIS A 76 6.66 6.89 -5.99
CA HIS A 76 5.49 7.76 -5.82
C HIS A 76 5.69 8.84 -4.74
N GLY A 77 6.86 8.92 -4.11
CA GLY A 77 7.16 9.90 -3.06
C GLY A 77 6.33 9.71 -1.79
N ILE A 78 5.83 8.50 -1.52
CA ILE A 78 4.94 8.18 -0.39
C ILE A 78 5.76 7.66 0.78
N GLY A 79 5.64 8.30 1.94
CA GLY A 79 6.28 7.87 3.17
C GLY A 79 5.36 7.05 4.08
N GLU A 80 4.07 7.34 4.03
CA GLU A 80 3.07 6.68 4.88
C GLU A 80 1.71 6.59 4.19
N ILE A 81 1.01 5.48 4.43
CA ILE A 81 -0.38 5.25 4.05
C ILE A 81 -1.14 4.77 5.29
N ALA A 82 -2.13 5.54 5.74
CA ALA A 82 -3.05 5.13 6.79
C ALA A 82 -4.34 4.58 6.16
N LEU A 83 -4.62 3.31 6.45
CA LEU A 83 -5.82 2.59 6.06
C LEU A 83 -6.75 2.47 7.27
N PRO A 84 -8.04 2.84 7.14
CA PRO A 84 -9.01 2.63 8.21
C PRO A 84 -9.35 1.14 8.33
N ALA A 85 -9.90 0.73 9.47
CA ALA A 85 -10.61 -0.54 9.55
C ALA A 85 -11.81 -0.53 8.59
N ASN A 86 -12.03 -1.65 7.91
CA ASN A 86 -13.03 -1.83 6.86
C ASN A 86 -12.98 -0.69 5.81
N PRO A 87 -11.87 -0.57 5.05
CA PRO A 87 -11.75 0.44 4.01
C PRO A 87 -12.73 0.15 2.88
N PRO A 88 -13.33 1.18 2.25
CA PRO A 88 -14.18 0.99 1.09
C PRO A 88 -13.41 0.25 -0.02
N PRO A 89 -13.92 -0.88 -0.57
CA PRO A 89 -13.20 -1.67 -1.56
C PRO A 89 -12.73 -0.86 -2.77
N THR A 90 -13.57 0.05 -3.28
CA THR A 90 -13.22 0.91 -4.41
C THR A 90 -12.02 1.81 -4.10
N GLN A 91 -11.95 2.40 -2.91
CA GLN A 91 -10.84 3.27 -2.52
C GLN A 91 -9.53 2.48 -2.36
N LEU A 92 -9.59 1.29 -1.75
CA LEU A 92 -8.42 0.42 -1.62
C LEU A 92 -7.93 -0.08 -2.99
N PHE A 93 -8.85 -0.42 -3.88
CA PHE A 93 -8.53 -0.83 -5.24
C PHE A 93 -7.81 0.29 -6.00
N GLU A 94 -8.33 1.52 -5.96
CA GLU A 94 -7.70 2.67 -6.60
C GLU A 94 -6.31 2.97 -6.03
N LEU A 95 -6.11 2.84 -4.71
CA LEU A 95 -4.79 2.95 -4.10
C LEU A 95 -3.82 1.91 -4.68
N LEU A 96 -4.20 0.63 -4.68
CA LEU A 96 -3.33 -0.46 -5.16
C LEU A 96 -3.00 -0.30 -6.64
N GLN A 97 -3.97 0.12 -7.44
CA GLN A 97 -3.77 0.38 -8.86
C GLN A 97 -2.87 1.59 -9.08
N ALA A 98 -3.07 2.68 -8.36
CA ALA A 98 -2.20 3.86 -8.42
C ALA A 98 -0.76 3.53 -8.05
N LEU A 99 -0.56 2.72 -6.99
CA LEU A 99 0.76 2.24 -6.60
C LEU A 99 1.39 1.31 -7.65
N ALA A 100 0.61 0.53 -8.38
CA ALA A 100 1.09 -0.35 -9.44
C ALA A 100 1.44 0.41 -10.75
N ASP A 101 0.71 1.47 -11.07
CA ASP A 101 0.85 2.26 -12.31
C ASP A 101 2.15 3.07 -12.34
N GLN A 102 2.73 3.30 -13.53
CA GLN A 102 3.99 4.03 -13.66
C GLN A 102 3.95 5.43 -13.01
N PRO A 103 5.00 5.81 -12.26
CA PRO A 103 5.09 7.13 -11.63
C PRO A 103 4.99 8.23 -12.69
N GLY A 104 4.36 9.36 -12.33
CA GLY A 104 4.14 10.50 -13.24
C GLY A 104 2.91 10.39 -14.14
N THR A 105 2.24 9.23 -14.21
CA THR A 105 0.97 9.11 -14.96
C THR A 105 -0.16 9.84 -14.24
N HIS A 106 -0.29 9.62 -12.92
CA HIS A 106 -1.21 10.33 -12.04
C HIS A 106 -0.64 10.36 -10.62
N ASP A 107 -0.76 11.49 -9.94
CA ASP A 107 -0.45 11.58 -8.51
C ASP A 107 -1.44 10.72 -7.70
N VAL A 108 -0.91 9.87 -6.81
CA VAL A 108 -1.70 8.90 -6.05
C VAL A 108 -2.74 9.60 -5.16
N ALA A 109 -2.37 10.72 -4.53
CA ALA A 109 -3.29 11.47 -3.67
C ALA A 109 -4.42 12.10 -4.48
N ASN A 110 -4.12 12.72 -5.63
CA ASN A 110 -5.13 13.25 -6.54
C ASN A 110 -6.08 12.18 -7.07
N ARG A 111 -5.56 11.00 -7.43
CA ARG A 111 -6.38 9.88 -7.89
C ARG A 111 -7.32 9.37 -6.81
N LEU A 112 -6.82 9.25 -5.59
CA LEU A 112 -7.64 8.89 -4.43
C LEU A 112 -8.72 9.95 -4.14
N ALA A 113 -8.37 11.24 -4.20
CA ALA A 113 -9.34 12.32 -4.03
C ALA A 113 -10.45 12.26 -5.10
N ALA A 114 -10.10 11.99 -6.36
CA ALA A 114 -11.06 11.81 -7.45
C ALA A 114 -11.97 10.58 -7.25
N ALA A 115 -11.45 9.53 -6.60
CA ALA A 115 -12.22 8.36 -6.19
C ALA A 115 -13.06 8.60 -4.92
N GLY A 116 -13.05 9.82 -4.36
CA GLY A 116 -13.75 10.16 -3.13
C GLY A 116 -13.15 9.49 -1.89
N ALA A 117 -11.85 9.20 -1.90
CA ALA A 117 -11.16 8.64 -0.75
C ALA A 117 -10.88 9.70 0.31
N ASP A 118 -11.77 9.76 1.29
CA ASP A 118 -11.70 10.62 2.49
C ASP A 118 -11.12 9.87 3.70
N ARG A 119 -11.18 8.52 3.69
CA ARG A 119 -10.76 7.68 4.82
C ARG A 119 -9.34 7.12 4.70
N ILE A 120 -8.79 7.00 3.49
CA ILE A 120 -7.39 6.62 3.26
C ILE A 120 -6.54 7.89 3.25
N ARG A 121 -5.53 7.95 4.11
CA ARG A 121 -4.62 9.11 4.17
C ARG A 121 -3.25 8.73 3.64
N ILE A 122 -2.66 9.61 2.84
CA ILE A 122 -1.31 9.47 2.31
C ILE A 122 -0.49 10.63 2.87
N ALA A 123 0.70 10.33 3.40
CA ALA A 123 1.69 11.33 3.71
C ALA A 123 2.92 11.15 2.81
N PRO A 124 3.49 12.25 2.30
CA PRO A 124 4.71 12.18 1.51
C PRO A 124 5.87 11.64 2.36
N ALA A 125 6.87 11.06 1.70
CA ALA A 125 8.14 10.79 2.34
C ALA A 125 8.68 12.14 2.84
N GLY A 126 8.90 12.27 4.14
CA GLY A 126 9.53 13.47 4.70
C GLY A 126 10.87 13.71 4.01
N PRO A 127 11.42 14.95 4.03
CA PRO A 127 12.74 15.19 3.49
C PRO A 127 13.70 14.20 4.17
N SER A 128 14.34 13.34 3.38
CA SER A 128 15.44 12.51 3.86
C SER A 128 16.38 13.44 4.62
N PRO A 129 16.73 13.17 5.90
CA PRO A 129 17.71 13.98 6.57
C PRO A 129 18.99 13.90 5.75
N SER A 130 19.35 15.00 5.09
CA SER A 130 20.63 15.14 4.41
C SER A 130 21.73 14.87 5.44
N PRO A 131 22.78 14.10 5.08
CA PRO A 131 23.91 13.84 5.96
C PRO A 131 24.64 15.12 6.39
#